data_AF-A0A841HLM4-F1
#
_entry.id   AF-A0A841HLM4-F1
#
_cell.length_a   1.000
_cell.length_b   1.000
_cell.length_c   1.000
_cell.angle_alpha   90.00
_cell.angle_beta   90.00
_cell.angle_gamma   90.00
#
_symmetry.space_group_name_H-M   'P 1'
#
loop_
_entity.id
_entity.type
_entity.pdbx_description
1 polymer ?
#
loop_
_entity_poly.entity_id
_entity_poly.type
_entity_poly.pdbx_seq_one_letter_code
_entity_poly.pdbx_strand_id
1 'polypeptide(L)'
;MASVSKASPKAAFLGAIALAGALHLSTARAEATLYDRIGSDRLGAIANELVDRSSSDPRTSRSWRKVSLHRVKSMLTVYLCSITGGPCTYDGDNMKDIHAGLDITEAEMFAMVQSLRDIMVSQEVPLRERNELLALLAPSKRDVVTK
;
A
#
# COMPACT_ATOMS: atom_id res chain seq x y z
N MET A 1 53.28 57.73 34.50
CA MET A 1 54.73 57.49 34.38
C MET A 1 55.02 56.09 34.92
N ALA A 2 55.79 55.28 34.14
CA ALA A 2 56.34 53.94 34.43
C ALA A 2 55.31 52.83 34.80
N SER A 3 54.91 51.94 33.90
CA SER A 3 55.65 50.78 33.35
C SER A 3 56.38 49.98 34.42
N VAL A 4 56.01 48.71 34.59
CA VAL A 4 56.91 47.57 34.31
C VAL A 4 56.10 46.27 34.34
N SER A 5 56.21 45.57 33.21
CA SER A 5 55.77 44.21 32.94
C SER A 5 56.63 43.19 33.70
N LYS A 6 56.03 42.06 34.12
CA LYS A 6 56.79 40.84 34.47
C LYS A 6 56.14 39.63 33.80
N ALA A 7 57.00 38.88 33.11
CA ALA A 7 56.67 37.75 32.28
C ALA A 7 56.31 36.47 33.08
N SER A 8 55.51 35.66 32.39
CA SER A 8 54.97 34.32 32.65
C SER A 8 55.91 33.24 33.19
N PRO A 9 55.33 32.14 33.72
CA PRO A 9 55.72 30.80 33.31
C PRO A 9 54.57 30.03 32.66
N LYS A 10 54.93 29.28 31.63
CA LYS A 10 54.07 28.35 30.88
C LYS A 10 53.70 27.18 31.79
N ALA A 11 52.41 26.91 31.95
CA ALA A 11 51.91 25.62 32.43
C ALA A 11 51.06 25.00 31.32
N ALA A 12 51.62 23.99 30.67
CA ALA A 12 50.90 23.09 29.80
C ALA A 12 49.96 22.24 30.66
N PHE A 13 48.67 22.23 30.34
CA PHE A 13 47.79 21.13 30.69
C PHE A 13 47.04 20.70 29.44
N LEU A 14 47.39 19.51 28.96
CA LEU A 14 46.64 18.73 28.00
C LEU A 14 45.25 18.46 28.59
N GLY A 15 44.26 19.26 28.20
CA GLY A 15 42.86 18.99 28.45
C GLY A 15 42.38 17.91 27.48
N ALA A 16 42.26 16.68 27.97
CA ALA A 16 41.63 15.58 27.24
C ALA A 16 40.19 15.96 26.88
N ILE A 17 39.91 16.19 25.59
CA ILE A 17 38.55 16.30 25.08
C ILE A 17 37.98 14.89 25.11
N ALA A 18 37.19 14.60 26.13
CA ALA A 18 36.36 13.41 26.20
C ALA A 18 35.35 13.47 25.05
N LEU A 19 35.60 12.66 24.02
CA LEU A 19 34.69 12.43 22.91
C LEU A 19 33.47 11.66 23.47
N ALA A 20 32.47 12.39 23.94
CA ALA A 20 31.17 11.84 24.26
C ALA A 20 30.53 11.36 22.95
N GLY A 21 30.77 10.11 22.60
CA GLY A 21 30.07 9.44 21.51
C GLY A 21 28.58 9.38 21.86
N ALA A 22 27.80 10.27 21.26
CA ALA A 22 26.36 10.13 21.24
C ALA A 22 26.03 8.82 20.50
N LEU A 23 25.60 7.81 21.25
CA LEU A 23 24.91 6.66 20.66
C LEU A 23 23.64 7.20 20.00
N HIS A 24 23.69 7.43 18.69
CA HIS A 24 22.48 7.52 17.89
C HIS A 24 21.85 6.13 17.87
N LEU A 25 20.93 5.86 18.81
CA LEU A 25 19.95 4.80 18.62
C LEU A 25 19.12 5.17 17.41
N SER A 26 19.51 4.65 16.24
CA SER A 26 18.67 4.67 15.05
C SER A 26 17.47 3.78 15.34
N THR A 27 16.39 4.37 15.83
CA THR A 27 15.09 3.70 15.85
C THR A 27 14.70 3.55 14.40
N ALA A 28 14.89 2.35 13.83
CA ALA A 28 14.32 2.02 12.53
C ALA A 28 12.80 2.25 12.64
N ARG A 29 12.32 3.38 12.10
CA ARG A 29 10.88 3.62 11.97
C ARG A 29 10.38 2.54 11.04
N ALA A 30 9.54 1.63 11.55
CA ALA A 30 8.86 0.65 10.70
C ALA A 30 8.23 1.41 9.53
N GLU A 31 8.49 0.95 8.31
CA GLU A 31 7.95 1.60 7.12
C GLU A 31 6.41 1.59 7.21
N ALA A 32 5.79 2.72 6.87
CA ALA A 32 4.33 2.83 6.85
C ALA A 32 3.75 1.77 5.90
N THR A 33 2.66 1.12 6.31
CA THR A 33 2.01 0.09 5.48
C THR A 33 1.50 0.68 4.17
N LEU A 34 1.22 -0.17 3.18
CA LEU A 34 0.61 0.33 1.93
C LEU A 34 -0.76 0.98 2.21
N TYR A 35 -1.49 0.46 3.19
CA TYR A 35 -2.72 1.06 3.70
C TYR A 35 -2.50 2.49 4.21
N ASP A 36 -1.47 2.73 5.04
CA ASP A 36 -1.16 4.06 5.57
C ASP A 36 -0.80 5.05 4.46
N ARG A 37 -0.20 4.57 3.37
CA ARG A 37 0.23 5.41 2.24
C ARG A 37 -0.90 5.72 1.25
N ILE A 38 -1.81 4.77 1.01
CA ILE A 38 -2.97 4.96 0.10
C ILE A 38 -4.14 5.64 0.82
N GLY A 39 -4.43 5.22 2.06
CA GLY A 39 -5.55 5.67 2.88
C GLY A 39 -6.85 4.88 2.66
N SER A 40 -7.66 4.77 3.73
CA SER A 40 -8.94 4.03 3.75
C SER A 40 -9.92 4.49 2.67
N ASP A 41 -10.13 5.80 2.58
CA ASP A 41 -11.17 6.39 1.73
C ASP A 41 -10.83 6.17 0.25
N ARG A 42 -9.54 6.26 -0.08
CA ARG A 42 -9.05 5.99 -1.43
C ARG A 42 -9.16 4.52 -1.79
N LEU A 43 -8.82 3.60 -0.88
CA LEU A 43 -9.03 2.16 -1.11
C LEU A 43 -10.52 1.84 -1.32
N GLY A 44 -11.42 2.43 -0.54
CA GLY A 44 -12.86 2.31 -0.73
C GLY A 44 -13.31 2.86 -2.09
N ALA A 45 -12.79 4.03 -2.49
CA ALA A 45 -13.09 4.61 -3.80
C ALA A 45 -12.57 3.74 -4.96
N ILE A 46 -11.38 3.17 -4.86
CA ILE A 46 -10.82 2.23 -5.84
C ILE A 46 -11.71 0.99 -5.95
N ALA A 47 -12.10 0.39 -4.83
CA ALA A 47 -12.95 -0.80 -4.81
C ALA A 47 -14.32 -0.52 -5.45
N ASN A 48 -14.95 0.59 -5.08
CA ASN A 48 -16.27 0.97 -5.59
C ASN A 48 -16.24 1.19 -7.10
N GLU A 49 -15.30 2.00 -7.57
CA GLU A 49 -15.15 2.32 -8.99
C GLU A 49 -14.77 1.08 -9.81
N LEU A 50 -13.95 0.17 -9.26
CA LEU A 50 -13.60 -1.07 -9.96
C LEU A 50 -14.82 -1.95 -10.21
N VAL A 51 -15.70 -2.08 -9.22
CA VAL A 51 -16.95 -2.85 -9.37
C VAL A 51 -17.89 -2.15 -10.36
N ASP A 52 -18.00 -0.83 -10.32
CA ASP A 52 -18.84 -0.07 -11.26
C ASP A 52 -18.36 -0.20 -12.71
N ARG A 53 -17.05 -0.02 -12.97
CA ARG A 53 -16.48 -0.21 -14.30
C ARG A 53 -16.58 -1.65 -14.77
N SER A 54 -16.28 -2.62 -13.91
CA SER A 54 -16.28 -4.03 -14.31
C SER A 54 -17.69 -4.58 -14.53
N SER A 55 -18.68 -4.10 -13.79
CA SER A 55 -20.07 -4.55 -13.99
C SER A 55 -20.72 -3.93 -15.24
N SER A 56 -20.19 -2.82 -15.74
CA SER A 56 -20.69 -2.12 -16.94
C SER A 56 -19.84 -2.32 -18.20
N ASP A 57 -18.59 -2.79 -18.09
CA ASP A 57 -17.71 -3.06 -19.24
C ASP A 57 -18.24 -4.27 -20.05
N PRO A 58 -18.46 -4.14 -21.37
CA PRO A 58 -18.90 -5.24 -22.22
C PRO A 58 -18.02 -6.50 -22.15
N ARG A 59 -16.73 -6.35 -21.82
CA ARG A 59 -15.77 -7.44 -21.70
C ARG A 59 -15.96 -8.28 -20.45
N THR A 60 -16.49 -7.71 -19.36
CA THR A 60 -16.52 -8.35 -18.02
C THR A 60 -17.92 -8.45 -17.41
N SER A 61 -18.87 -7.61 -17.82
CA SER A 61 -20.25 -7.51 -17.30
C SER A 61 -21.01 -8.85 -17.23
N ARG A 62 -20.68 -9.81 -18.11
CA ARG A 62 -21.21 -11.18 -18.09
C ARG A 62 -21.09 -11.84 -16.71
N SER A 63 -19.92 -11.71 -16.08
CA SER A 63 -19.58 -12.35 -14.80
C SER A 63 -20.29 -11.71 -13.60
N TRP A 64 -20.90 -10.53 -13.78
CA TRP A 64 -21.53 -9.76 -12.70
C TRP A 64 -23.05 -9.94 -12.60
N ARG A 65 -23.70 -10.57 -13.59
CA ARG A 65 -25.17 -10.63 -13.71
C ARG A 65 -25.93 -11.22 -12.52
N LYS A 66 -25.28 -12.08 -11.73
CA LYS A 66 -25.89 -12.75 -10.55
C LYS A 66 -25.22 -12.34 -9.24
N VAL A 67 -24.42 -11.28 -9.26
CA VAL A 67 -23.60 -10.83 -8.15
C VAL A 67 -24.23 -9.60 -7.52
N SER A 68 -24.30 -9.55 -6.19
CA SER A 68 -24.69 -8.34 -5.47
C SER A 68 -23.54 -7.33 -5.53
N LEU A 69 -23.67 -6.30 -6.37
CA LEU A 69 -22.63 -5.26 -6.50
C LEU A 69 -22.38 -4.55 -5.17
N HIS A 70 -23.43 -4.26 -4.40
CA HIS A 70 -23.31 -3.66 -3.07
C HIS A 70 -22.46 -4.52 -2.12
N ARG A 71 -22.73 -5.84 -2.07
CA ARG A 71 -21.94 -6.77 -1.24
C ARG A 71 -20.48 -6.81 -1.70
N VAL A 72 -20.23 -6.91 -3.01
CA VAL A 72 -18.85 -6.98 -3.53
C VAL A 72 -18.09 -5.70 -3.25
N LYS A 73 -18.69 -4.52 -3.41
CA LYS A 73 -18.07 -3.23 -3.07
C LYS A 73 -17.58 -3.19 -1.61
N SER A 74 -18.45 -3.60 -0.69
CA SER A 74 -18.11 -3.65 0.73
C SER A 74 -17.00 -4.67 1.01
N MET A 75 -17.13 -5.90 0.52
CA MET A 75 -16.15 -6.97 0.76
C MET A 75 -14.80 -6.69 0.08
N LEU A 76 -14.80 -6.10 -1.11
CA LEU A 76 -13.57 -5.72 -1.80
C LEU A 76 -12.86 -4.59 -1.04
N THR A 77 -13.59 -3.62 -0.49
CA THR A 77 -12.98 -2.59 0.38
C THR A 77 -12.29 -3.21 1.58
N VAL A 78 -12.96 -4.14 2.28
CA VAL A 78 -12.37 -4.87 3.43
C VAL A 78 -11.17 -5.70 3.01
N TYR A 79 -11.26 -6.41 1.88
CA TYR A 79 -10.16 -7.20 1.35
C TYR A 79 -8.94 -6.33 1.01
N LEU A 80 -9.13 -5.22 0.29
CA LEU A 80 -8.07 -4.27 -0.02
C LEU A 80 -7.43 -3.68 1.26
N CYS A 81 -8.25 -3.28 2.23
CA CYS A 81 -7.76 -2.84 3.53
C CYS A 81 -6.87 -3.89 4.20
N SER A 82 -7.30 -5.16 4.21
CA SER A 82 -6.57 -6.26 4.85
C SER A 82 -5.23 -6.54 4.14
N ILE A 83 -5.23 -6.74 2.83
CA ILE A 83 -4.00 -7.13 2.10
C ILE A 83 -2.96 -6.00 2.02
N THR A 84 -3.38 -4.75 2.17
CA THR A 84 -2.48 -3.58 2.18
C THR A 84 -1.85 -3.32 3.55
N GLY A 85 -2.14 -4.16 4.56
CA GLY A 85 -1.62 -4.04 5.91
C GLY A 85 -2.45 -3.14 6.84
N GLY A 86 -3.69 -2.82 6.44
CA GLY A 86 -4.62 -2.05 7.26
C GLY A 86 -5.21 -2.86 8.42
N PRO A 87 -6.00 -2.20 9.29
CA PRO A 87 -6.55 -2.83 10.50
C PRO A 87 -7.72 -3.79 10.23
N CYS A 88 -8.14 -3.96 8.98
CA CYS A 88 -9.30 -4.78 8.64
C CYS A 88 -8.93 -6.26 8.57
N THR A 89 -9.83 -7.11 9.08
CA THR A 89 -9.78 -8.55 8.88
C THR A 89 -10.77 -8.94 7.78
N TYR A 90 -10.30 -9.69 6.79
CA TYR A 90 -11.17 -10.27 5.77
C TYR A 90 -11.63 -11.65 6.22
N ASP A 91 -12.88 -11.76 6.64
CA ASP A 91 -13.52 -13.01 7.09
C ASP A 91 -14.47 -13.59 6.01
N GLY A 92 -14.28 -13.21 4.75
CA GLY A 92 -15.02 -13.78 3.63
C GLY A 92 -14.48 -15.15 3.22
N ASP A 93 -15.26 -15.87 2.42
CA ASP A 93 -14.79 -17.12 1.80
C ASP A 93 -13.53 -16.85 0.95
N ASN A 94 -12.71 -17.88 0.77
CA ASN A 94 -11.47 -17.73 0.02
C ASN A 94 -11.72 -17.39 -1.46
N MET A 95 -10.69 -16.84 -2.12
CA MET A 95 -10.78 -16.38 -3.51
C MET A 95 -11.21 -17.47 -4.49
N LYS A 96 -10.90 -18.75 -4.22
CA LYS A 96 -11.26 -19.85 -5.10
C LYS A 96 -12.75 -20.15 -5.02
N ASP A 97 -13.29 -20.23 -3.80
CA ASP A 97 -14.69 -20.58 -3.57
C ASP A 97 -15.64 -19.48 -4.03
N ILE A 98 -15.31 -18.20 -3.80
CA ILE A 98 -16.17 -17.09 -4.23
C ILE A 98 -16.23 -16.90 -5.74
N HIS A 99 -15.19 -17.32 -6.48
CA HIS A 99 -15.14 -17.20 -7.95
C HIS A 99 -15.46 -18.51 -8.68
N ALA A 100 -15.66 -19.61 -7.94
CA ALA A 100 -16.01 -20.90 -8.49
C ALA A 100 -17.31 -20.82 -9.30
N GLY A 101 -17.32 -21.44 -10.49
CA GLY A 101 -18.51 -21.51 -11.35
C GLY A 101 -18.93 -20.19 -12.00
N LEU A 102 -18.13 -19.13 -11.88
CA LEU A 102 -18.36 -17.87 -12.62
C LEU A 102 -17.82 -17.92 -14.06
N ASP A 103 -17.07 -18.97 -14.41
CA ASP A 103 -16.42 -19.17 -15.71
C ASP A 103 -15.57 -17.96 -16.13
N ILE A 104 -14.92 -17.29 -15.18
CA ILE A 104 -14.12 -16.09 -15.45
C ILE A 104 -12.92 -16.50 -16.29
N THR A 105 -12.80 -15.88 -17.45
CA THR A 105 -11.71 -16.10 -18.40
C THR A 105 -10.50 -15.25 -18.07
N GLU A 106 -9.33 -15.64 -18.60
CA GLU A 106 -8.13 -14.81 -18.51
C GLU A 106 -8.31 -13.43 -19.16
N ALA A 107 -9.04 -13.34 -20.27
CA ALA A 107 -9.33 -12.08 -20.94
C ALA A 107 -10.16 -11.12 -20.07
N GLU A 108 -11.17 -11.65 -19.37
CA GLU A 108 -11.97 -10.88 -18.39
C GLU A 108 -11.11 -10.40 -17.22
N MET A 109 -10.25 -11.27 -16.70
CA MET A 109 -9.32 -10.90 -15.63
C MET A 109 -8.41 -9.75 -16.08
N PHE A 110 -7.82 -9.83 -17.26
CA PHE A 110 -6.94 -8.77 -17.78
C PHE A 110 -7.66 -7.46 -18.08
N ALA A 111 -8.91 -7.51 -18.56
CA ALA A 111 -9.75 -6.33 -18.70
C ALA A 111 -9.99 -5.65 -17.33
N MET A 112 -10.30 -6.43 -16.28
CA MET A 112 -10.44 -5.90 -14.92
C MET A 112 -9.13 -5.31 -14.38
N VAL A 113 -7.97 -5.96 -14.61
CA VAL A 113 -6.67 -5.41 -14.18
C VAL A 113 -6.36 -4.10 -14.94
N GLN A 114 -6.77 -3.99 -16.20
CA GLN A 114 -6.65 -2.73 -16.96
C GLN A 114 -7.49 -1.64 -16.29
N SER A 115 -8.76 -1.90 -15.99
CA SER A 115 -9.62 -0.95 -15.28
C SER A 115 -9.02 -0.53 -13.93
N LEU A 116 -8.49 -1.47 -13.15
CA LEU A 116 -7.84 -1.16 -11.87
C LEU A 116 -6.65 -0.20 -12.05
N ARG A 117 -5.78 -0.45 -13.03
CA ARG A 117 -4.66 0.46 -13.34
C ARG A 117 -5.15 1.86 -13.69
N ASP A 118 -6.15 1.96 -14.55
CA ASP A 118 -6.70 3.24 -15.00
C ASP A 118 -7.37 4.01 -13.86
N ILE A 119 -8.07 3.31 -12.96
CA ILE A 119 -8.68 3.89 -11.76
C ILE A 119 -7.60 4.48 -10.86
N MET A 120 -6.57 3.71 -10.53
CA MET A 120 -5.49 4.21 -9.68
C MET A 120 -4.74 5.38 -10.31
N VAL A 121 -4.57 5.40 -11.63
CA VAL A 121 -4.04 6.57 -12.36
C VAL A 121 -4.96 7.78 -12.21
N SER A 122 -6.26 7.62 -12.45
CA SER A 122 -7.25 8.72 -12.34
C SER A 122 -7.42 9.25 -10.92
N GLN A 123 -7.14 8.41 -9.91
CA GLN A 123 -7.12 8.80 -8.51
C GLN A 123 -5.73 9.23 -8.05
N GLU A 124 -4.78 9.45 -8.96
CA GLU A 124 -3.45 9.97 -8.64
C GLU A 124 -2.70 9.14 -7.59
N VAL A 125 -2.96 7.83 -7.52
CA VAL A 125 -2.18 6.92 -6.68
C VAL A 125 -0.75 6.89 -7.25
N PRO A 126 0.29 7.15 -6.45
CA PRO A 126 1.64 7.17 -7.00
C PRO A 126 2.06 5.80 -7.54
N LEU A 127 2.98 5.81 -8.52
CA LEU A 127 3.37 4.60 -9.27
C LEU A 127 3.88 3.47 -8.36
N ARG A 128 4.57 3.82 -7.27
CA ARG A 128 5.06 2.87 -6.28
C ARG A 128 3.90 2.09 -5.66
N GLU A 129 2.94 2.79 -5.06
CA GLU A 129 1.77 2.23 -4.39
C GLU A 129 0.91 1.41 -5.35
N ARG A 130 0.76 1.88 -6.59
CA ARG A 130 0.09 1.13 -7.67
C ARG A 130 0.73 -0.24 -7.92
N ASN A 131 2.05 -0.27 -8.07
CA ASN A 131 2.77 -1.49 -8.37
C ASN A 131 2.74 -2.46 -7.19
N GLU A 132 2.85 -1.96 -5.96
CA GLU A 132 2.73 -2.76 -4.74
C GLU A 132 1.33 -3.37 -4.60
N LEU A 133 0.27 -2.59 -4.84
CA LEU A 133 -1.10 -3.11 -4.79
C LEU A 133 -1.34 -4.19 -5.86
N LEU A 134 -0.86 -3.98 -7.09
CA LEU A 134 -0.94 -4.98 -8.16
C LEU A 134 -0.18 -6.26 -7.79
N ALA A 135 0.99 -6.13 -7.16
CA ALA A 135 1.78 -7.27 -6.71
C ALA A 135 1.06 -8.10 -5.64
N LEU A 136 0.38 -7.44 -4.69
CA LEU A 136 -0.43 -8.11 -3.67
C LEU A 136 -1.62 -8.87 -4.28
N LEU A 137 -2.23 -8.32 -5.33
CA LEU A 137 -3.38 -8.91 -6.00
C LEU A 137 -3.02 -10.01 -7.00
N ALA A 138 -1.82 -9.96 -7.60
CA ALA A 138 -1.42 -10.86 -8.68
C ALA A 138 -1.59 -12.37 -8.38
N PRO A 139 -1.27 -12.88 -7.16
CA PRO A 139 -1.47 -14.29 -6.84
C PRO A 139 -2.92 -14.76 -6.93
N SER A 140 -3.90 -13.88 -6.71
CA SER A 140 -5.33 -14.23 -6.75
C SER A 140 -5.81 -14.70 -8.12
N LYS A 141 -5.08 -14.36 -9.21
CA LYS A 141 -5.42 -14.77 -10.57
C LYS A 141 -5.69 -16.27 -10.68
N ARG A 142 -4.89 -17.09 -9.99
CA ARG A 142 -4.98 -18.56 -10.03
C ARG A 142 -6.30 -19.10 -9.45
N ASP A 143 -6.91 -18.33 -8.56
CA ASP A 143 -8.13 -18.68 -7.85
C ASP A 143 -9.37 -18.05 -8.52
N VAL A 144 -9.19 -16.93 -9.24
CA VAL A 144 -10.25 -16.18 -9.92
C VAL A 144 -10.52 -16.71 -11.33
N VAL A 145 -9.48 -17.00 -12.11
CA VAL A 145 -9.63 -17.50 -13.49
C VAL A 145 -10.04 -18.97 -13.45
N THR A 146 -11.24 -19.25 -13.96
CA THR A 146 -11.88 -20.57 -13.88
C THR A 146 -12.18 -21.16 -15.26
N LYS A 147 -11.80 -20.48 -16.34
CA LYS A 147 -11.98 -20.92 -17.73
C LYS A 147 -10.84 -20.50 -18.65
#